data_AF-B8HR65-F1
#
_entry.id   AF-B8HR65-F1
#
_cell.length_a   1.000
_cell.length_b   1.000
_cell.length_c   1.000
_cell.angle_alpha   90.00
_cell.angle_beta   90.00
_cell.angle_gamma   90.00
#
_symmetry.space_group_name_H-M   'P 1'
#
loop_
_entity.id
_entity.type
_entity.pdbx_description
1 polymer ?
#
loop_
_entity_poly.entity_id
_entity_poly.type
_entity_poly.pdbx_seq_one_letter_code
_entity_poly.pdbx_strand_id
1 'polypeptide(L)'
;MKHLLILVDAPAQTEGQELEADLVLEQIQPRLNQSFASVEVMTVQTRLDVLTLSQSDFLIYPLTFNLPAPFQSSLFASCQAIAGLRQQVQQWGYETGAGSFWLPIVLTAKGPLYGEAIGAVADPGSTSAVKENSYVQPVHLADQWRQPLYQLAFRLLHTLKATPATYLLQFGWQQDQVWFDRLWPFPVKAALASLGVQSPDLFECHGRCLAGLPITDLYISATAPYRLLV
;
A
#
# COMPACT_ATOMS: atom_id res chain seq x y z
N MET A 1 -22.73 10.87 7.36
CA MET A 1 -21.27 10.60 7.31
C MET A 1 -21.13 9.19 6.76
N LYS A 2 -20.18 8.94 5.86
CA LYS A 2 -20.03 7.59 5.29
C LYS A 2 -19.23 6.71 6.25
N HIS A 3 -19.71 5.49 6.46
CA HIS A 3 -19.08 4.49 7.32
C HIS A 3 -17.93 3.80 6.55
N LEU A 4 -16.76 3.61 7.14
CA LEU A 4 -15.68 2.86 6.48
C LEU A 4 -15.89 1.36 6.69
N LEU A 5 -15.94 0.60 5.60
CA LEU A 5 -15.98 -0.85 5.62
C LEU A 5 -14.66 -1.40 5.09
N ILE A 6 -13.83 -1.91 5.99
CA ILE A 6 -12.54 -2.53 5.69
C ILE A 6 -12.77 -3.95 5.20
N LEU A 7 -12.35 -4.23 3.98
CA LEU A 7 -12.39 -5.57 3.38
C LEU A 7 -10.99 -6.19 3.43
N VAL A 8 -10.90 -7.33 4.10
CA VAL A 8 -9.65 -8.11 4.29
C VAL A 8 -9.90 -9.58 3.98
N ASP A 9 -8.84 -10.32 3.72
CA ASP A 9 -8.96 -11.77 3.58
C ASP A 9 -9.18 -12.46 4.93
N ALA A 10 -9.80 -13.64 4.85
CA ALA A 10 -9.76 -14.58 5.96
C ALA A 10 -8.31 -15.07 6.13
N PRO A 11 -7.83 -15.33 7.37
CA PRO A 11 -6.43 -15.71 7.62
C PRO A 11 -5.89 -16.86 6.75
N ALA A 12 -6.75 -17.81 6.36
CA ALA A 12 -6.38 -18.95 5.52
C ALA A 12 -6.15 -18.60 4.02
N GLN A 13 -6.48 -17.38 3.60
CA GLN A 13 -6.39 -16.91 2.21
C GLN A 13 -5.46 -15.71 2.04
N THR A 14 -4.95 -15.15 3.14
CA THR A 14 -4.03 -14.02 3.08
C THR A 14 -2.73 -14.42 2.40
N GLU A 15 -2.48 -13.88 1.21
CA GLU A 15 -1.24 -14.14 0.49
C GLU A 15 -0.12 -13.21 0.95
N GLY A 16 0.92 -13.77 1.56
CA GLY A 16 2.26 -13.19 1.78
C GLY A 16 2.28 -11.79 2.39
N GLN A 17 2.11 -10.78 1.53
CA GLN A 17 2.23 -9.36 1.83
C GLN A 17 0.91 -8.69 2.23
N GLU A 18 -0.25 -9.30 1.97
CA GLU A 18 -1.56 -8.77 2.38
C GLU A 18 -1.76 -8.81 3.90
N LEU A 19 -2.69 -8.02 4.42
CA LEU A 19 -2.89 -7.89 5.87
C LEU A 19 -3.89 -8.93 6.38
N GLU A 20 -3.54 -9.56 7.50
CA GLU A 20 -4.41 -10.50 8.20
C GLU A 20 -5.45 -9.75 9.04
N ALA A 21 -6.65 -10.32 9.17
CA ALA A 21 -7.77 -9.68 9.87
C ALA A 21 -7.44 -9.29 11.33
N ASP A 22 -6.74 -10.15 12.06
CA ASP A 22 -6.38 -9.88 13.47
C ASP A 22 -5.48 -8.65 13.59
N LEU A 23 -4.48 -8.53 12.71
CA LEU A 23 -3.58 -7.38 12.68
C LEU A 23 -4.33 -6.09 12.33
N VAL A 24 -5.31 -6.19 11.43
CA VAL A 24 -6.18 -5.06 11.07
C VAL A 24 -7.03 -4.61 12.25
N LEU A 25 -7.64 -5.55 12.98
CA LEU A 25 -8.43 -5.26 14.18
C LEU A 25 -7.57 -4.64 15.30
N GLU A 26 -6.36 -5.14 15.50
CA GLU A 26 -5.50 -4.71 16.61
C GLU A 26 -4.77 -3.38 16.35
N GLN A 27 -4.29 -3.15 15.12
CA GLN A 27 -3.37 -2.04 14.84
C GLN A 27 -3.97 -0.96 13.93
N ILE A 28 -4.85 -1.33 13.00
CA ILE A 28 -5.32 -0.42 11.94
C ILE A 28 -6.67 0.18 12.29
N GLN A 29 -7.66 -0.63 12.67
CA GLN A 29 -9.01 -0.16 13.01
C GLN A 29 -9.01 0.89 14.13
N PRO A 30 -8.25 0.74 15.24
CA PRO A 30 -8.25 1.72 16.32
C PRO A 30 -7.73 3.09 15.88
N ARG A 31 -6.79 3.11 14.92
CA ARG A 31 -6.25 4.35 14.35
C ARG A 31 -7.25 5.01 13.41
N LEU A 32 -7.88 4.24 12.53
CA LEU A 32 -8.89 4.78 11.63
C LEU A 32 -10.11 5.32 12.41
N ASN A 33 -10.48 4.71 13.54
CA ASN A 33 -11.51 5.25 14.43
C ASN A 33 -11.17 6.63 15.03
N GLN A 34 -9.93 7.09 14.97
CA GLN A 34 -9.56 8.46 15.39
C GLN A 34 -9.92 9.50 14.33
N SER A 35 -9.92 9.10 13.05
CA SER A 35 -10.13 9.99 11.90
C SER A 35 -11.49 9.80 11.22
N PHE A 36 -12.19 8.71 11.52
CA PHE A 36 -13.47 8.35 10.92
C PHE A 36 -14.51 7.98 11.98
N ALA A 37 -15.76 8.40 11.75
CA ALA A 37 -16.85 8.26 12.73
C ALA A 37 -17.24 6.80 13.03
N SER A 38 -17.01 5.90 12.07
CA SER A 38 -17.35 4.48 12.20
C SER A 38 -16.51 3.67 11.21
N VAL A 39 -15.83 2.64 11.74
CA VAL A 39 -14.98 1.72 10.99
C VAL A 39 -15.37 0.29 11.35
N GLU A 40 -15.78 -0.48 10.36
CA GLU A 40 -16.10 -1.91 10.48
C GLU A 40 -15.09 -2.73 9.69
N VAL A 41 -14.70 -3.89 10.23
CA VAL A 41 -13.80 -4.84 9.55
C VAL A 41 -14.60 -6.07 9.17
N MET A 42 -14.49 -6.48 7.91
CA MET A 42 -15.19 -7.63 7.35
C MET A 42 -14.24 -8.48 6.53
N THR A 43 -14.32 -9.80 6.70
CA THR A 43 -13.62 -10.74 5.83
C THR A 43 -14.43 -10.96 4.56
N VAL A 44 -13.80 -11.03 3.38
CA VAL A 44 -14.56 -11.10 2.12
C VAL A 44 -15.48 -12.32 2.03
N GLN A 45 -15.13 -13.43 2.70
CA GLN A 45 -15.97 -14.63 2.76
C GLN A 45 -17.23 -14.48 3.61
N THR A 46 -17.25 -13.58 4.60
CA THR A 46 -18.28 -13.68 5.64
C THR A 46 -19.65 -13.23 5.16
N ARG A 47 -19.81 -12.24 4.26
CA ARG A 47 -21.13 -11.84 3.75
C ARG A 47 -21.11 -11.07 2.41
N LEU A 48 -21.34 -11.76 1.29
CA LEU A 48 -21.72 -11.12 0.01
C LEU A 48 -23.10 -10.42 0.11
N ASP A 49 -23.95 -10.88 1.03
CA ASP A 49 -25.30 -10.39 1.31
C ASP A 49 -25.36 -9.07 2.08
N VAL A 50 -24.28 -8.65 2.77
CA VAL A 50 -24.20 -7.30 3.37
C VAL A 50 -23.84 -6.25 2.32
N LEU A 51 -23.05 -6.62 1.32
CA LEU A 51 -22.54 -5.69 0.30
C LEU A 51 -23.58 -5.30 -0.75
N THR A 52 -24.70 -6.03 -0.81
CA THR A 52 -25.89 -5.66 -1.60
C THR A 52 -26.81 -4.68 -0.86
N LEU A 53 -26.63 -4.49 0.45
CA LEU A 53 -27.41 -3.55 1.26
C LEU A 53 -26.73 -2.17 1.21
N SER A 54 -27.30 -1.28 0.40
CA SER A 54 -27.01 0.16 0.29
C SER A 54 -25.52 0.55 0.17
N GLN A 55 -24.96 0.41 -1.04
CA GLN A 55 -23.66 1.02 -1.42
C GLN A 55 -23.57 2.53 -1.13
N SER A 56 -24.69 3.21 -0.85
CA SER A 56 -24.75 4.63 -0.49
C SER A 56 -24.18 4.97 0.89
N ASP A 57 -24.13 3.99 1.80
CA ASP A 57 -23.93 4.26 3.23
C ASP A 57 -22.48 3.99 3.69
N PHE A 58 -21.74 3.21 2.89
CA PHE A 58 -20.38 2.79 3.17
C PHE A 58 -19.36 3.30 2.15
N LEU A 59 -18.15 3.58 2.64
CA LEU A 59 -16.94 3.70 1.84
C LEU A 59 -16.18 2.40 1.95
N ILE A 60 -15.99 1.72 0.81
CA ILE A 60 -15.22 0.49 0.74
C ILE A 60 -13.74 0.80 0.88
N TYR A 61 -13.09 0.16 1.84
CA TYR A 61 -11.68 0.28 2.15
C TYR A 61 -11.00 -1.07 1.88
N PRO A 62 -10.48 -1.30 0.66
CA PRO A 62 -9.90 -2.58 0.28
C PRO A 62 -8.48 -2.75 0.86
N LEU A 63 -8.22 -3.89 1.50
CA LEU A 63 -6.89 -4.33 1.93
C LEU A 63 -6.51 -5.73 1.40
N THR A 64 -7.20 -6.16 0.34
CA THR A 64 -6.99 -7.45 -0.33
C THR A 64 -7.28 -7.35 -1.83
N PHE A 65 -6.64 -8.21 -2.63
CA PHE A 65 -7.02 -8.42 -4.04
C PHE A 65 -8.31 -9.21 -4.22
N ASN A 66 -8.72 -10.00 -3.24
CA ASN A 66 -9.87 -10.91 -3.33
C ASN A 66 -11.21 -10.19 -3.16
N LEU A 67 -11.38 -9.02 -3.78
CA LEU A 67 -12.59 -8.23 -3.66
C LEU A 67 -13.80 -8.94 -4.30
N PRO A 68 -15.00 -8.78 -3.73
CA PRO A 68 -16.22 -9.27 -4.36
C PRO A 68 -16.50 -8.54 -5.68
N ALA A 69 -17.15 -9.23 -6.63
CA ALA A 69 -17.44 -8.75 -7.98
C ALA A 69 -17.87 -7.27 -8.12
N PRO A 70 -18.82 -6.72 -7.32
CA PRO A 70 -19.21 -5.31 -7.44
C PRO A 70 -18.10 -4.29 -7.14
N PHE A 71 -17.03 -4.70 -6.45
CA PHE A 71 -15.89 -3.83 -6.11
C PHE A 71 -14.62 -4.18 -6.88
N GLN A 72 -14.68 -5.20 -7.75
CA GLN A 72 -13.57 -5.50 -8.65
C GLN A 72 -13.46 -4.41 -9.71
N SER A 73 -12.26 -3.85 -9.85
CA SER A 73 -11.94 -2.88 -10.90
C SER A 73 -10.85 -3.44 -11.81
N SER A 74 -10.78 -2.91 -13.04
CA SER A 74 -9.70 -3.25 -13.98
C SER A 74 -8.32 -2.96 -13.39
N LEU A 75 -8.21 -1.94 -12.54
CA LEU A 75 -6.98 -1.59 -11.85
C LEU A 75 -6.51 -2.70 -10.90
N PHE A 76 -7.41 -3.25 -10.08
CA PHE A 76 -7.08 -4.36 -9.18
C PHE A 76 -6.65 -5.60 -9.98
N ALA A 77 -7.39 -5.93 -11.04
CA ALA A 77 -7.06 -7.05 -11.92
C ALA A 77 -5.68 -6.87 -12.59
N SER A 78 -5.36 -5.67 -13.08
CA SER A 78 -4.05 -5.36 -13.67
C SER A 78 -2.91 -5.43 -12.64
N CYS A 79 -3.13 -4.97 -11.41
CA CYS A 79 -2.15 -5.06 -10.33
C CYS A 79 -1.93 -6.51 -9.84
N GLN A 80 -2.97 -7.35 -9.90
CA GLN A 80 -2.88 -8.78 -9.57
C GLN A 80 -2.17 -9.57 -10.68
N ALA A 81 -2.30 -9.17 -11.95
CA ALA A 81 -1.64 -9.77 -13.10
C ALA A 81 -0.15 -9.36 -13.23
N ILE A 82 0.67 -9.71 -12.23
CA ILE A 82 2.07 -9.27 -12.08
C ILE A 82 2.88 -9.46 -13.38
N ALA A 83 2.76 -10.61 -14.04
CA ALA A 83 3.50 -10.90 -15.28
C ALA A 83 3.16 -9.91 -16.42
N GLY A 84 1.88 -9.59 -16.60
CA GLY A 84 1.43 -8.64 -17.61
C GLY A 84 1.92 -7.22 -17.29
N LEU A 85 1.85 -6.82 -16.02
CA LEU A 85 2.32 -5.50 -15.60
C LEU A 85 3.85 -5.34 -15.75
N ARG A 86 4.62 -6.38 -15.39
CA ARG A 86 6.07 -6.42 -15.63
C ARG A 86 6.41 -6.33 -17.12
N GLN A 87 5.73 -7.09 -17.97
CA GLN A 87 5.93 -7.03 -19.42
C GLN A 87 5.69 -5.61 -19.95
N GLN A 88 4.62 -4.95 -19.49
CA GLN A 88 4.32 -3.57 -19.87
C GLN A 88 5.40 -2.59 -19.42
N VAL A 89 5.92 -2.76 -18.19
CA VAL A 89 7.00 -1.92 -17.65
C VAL A 89 8.32 -2.13 -18.41
N GLN A 90 8.63 -3.37 -18.83
CA GLN A 90 9.78 -3.66 -19.70
C GLN A 90 9.68 -2.98 -21.07
N GLN A 91 8.49 -2.92 -21.67
CA GLN A 91 8.25 -2.20 -22.93
C GLN A 91 8.50 -0.69 -22.80
N TRP A 92 8.52 -0.16 -21.59
CA TRP A 92 8.84 1.23 -21.30
C TRP A 92 10.33 1.47 -21.05
N GLY A 93 11.15 0.42 -21.08
CA GLY A 93 12.59 0.50 -20.87
C GLY A 93 13.03 0.39 -19.41
N TYR A 94 12.16 -0.08 -18.50
CA TYR A 94 12.53 -0.34 -17.11
C TYR A 94 12.82 -1.82 -16.89
N GLU A 95 13.80 -2.10 -16.02
CA GLU A 95 14.07 -3.45 -15.55
C GLU A 95 12.95 -3.96 -14.64
N THR A 96 12.80 -5.29 -14.57
CA THR A 96 11.84 -5.93 -13.65
C THR A 96 12.48 -7.09 -12.91
N GLY A 97 12.12 -7.27 -11.64
CA GLY A 97 12.71 -8.30 -10.78
C GLY A 97 12.02 -8.38 -9.42
N ALA A 98 12.50 -9.25 -8.55
CA ALA A 98 12.01 -9.32 -7.18
C ALA A 98 12.46 -8.08 -6.39
N GLY A 99 11.53 -7.42 -5.71
CA GLY A 99 11.75 -6.21 -4.93
C GLY A 99 11.60 -6.47 -3.44
N SER A 100 12.38 -5.76 -2.63
CA SER A 100 12.33 -5.84 -1.15
C SER A 100 12.11 -4.47 -0.52
N PHE A 101 11.71 -3.50 -1.34
CA PHE A 101 11.43 -2.13 -0.96
C PHE A 101 10.10 -1.67 -1.56
N TRP A 102 9.45 -0.73 -0.88
CA TRP A 102 8.18 -0.16 -1.29
C TRP A 102 8.28 1.35 -1.28
N LEU A 103 7.90 1.98 -2.39
CA LEU A 103 7.71 3.42 -2.47
C LEU A 103 6.22 3.72 -2.23
N PRO A 104 5.87 4.41 -1.13
CA PRO A 104 4.50 4.87 -0.91
C PRO A 104 4.12 5.99 -1.88
N ILE A 105 2.94 5.87 -2.48
CA ILE A 105 2.37 6.86 -3.39
C ILE A 105 0.94 7.14 -2.93
N VAL A 106 0.72 8.30 -2.33
CA VAL A 106 -0.61 8.77 -1.94
C VAL A 106 -1.17 9.57 -3.10
N LEU A 107 -1.97 8.92 -3.94
CA LEU A 107 -2.59 9.56 -5.10
C LEU A 107 -3.80 10.37 -4.63
N THR A 108 -3.73 11.70 -4.77
CA THR A 108 -4.84 12.62 -4.47
C THR A 108 -5.48 13.13 -5.76
N ALA A 109 -6.59 13.86 -5.65
CA ALA A 109 -7.19 14.56 -6.79
C ALA A 109 -6.26 15.60 -7.45
N LYS A 110 -5.22 16.08 -6.75
CA LYS A 110 -4.23 17.04 -7.27
C LYS A 110 -3.01 16.36 -7.89
N GLY A 111 -2.86 15.05 -7.71
CA GLY A 111 -1.68 14.29 -8.11
C GLY A 111 -1.06 13.47 -6.97
N PRO A 112 0.02 12.73 -7.25
CA PRO A 112 0.69 11.87 -6.29
C PRO A 112 1.51 12.68 -5.29
N LEU A 113 1.40 12.32 -4.01
CA LEU A 113 2.38 12.63 -2.97
C LEU A 113 3.22 11.38 -2.73
N TYR A 114 4.54 11.52 -2.81
CA TYR A 114 5.47 10.41 -2.60
C TYR A 114 5.97 10.41 -1.16
N GLY A 115 5.84 9.27 -0.48
CA GLY A 115 6.40 9.08 0.85
C GLY A 115 7.86 8.63 0.80
N GLU A 116 8.53 8.65 1.96
CA GLU A 116 9.83 7.99 2.10
C GLU A 116 9.68 6.47 1.94
N ALA A 117 10.67 5.83 1.31
CA ALA A 117 10.59 4.42 1.00
C ALA A 117 10.60 3.54 2.27
N ILE A 118 10.08 2.33 2.12
CA ILE A 118 10.00 1.30 3.14
C ILE A 118 10.87 0.13 2.71
N GLY A 119 11.64 -0.45 3.62
CA GLY A 119 12.47 -1.63 3.34
C GLY A 119 12.18 -2.77 4.28
N ALA A 120 12.28 -4.00 3.76
CA ALA A 120 12.32 -5.18 4.61
C ALA A 120 13.65 -5.25 5.37
N VAL A 121 13.61 -5.65 6.64
CA VAL A 121 14.80 -5.87 7.47
C VAL A 121 15.07 -7.36 7.60
N ALA A 122 16.28 -7.78 7.25
CA ALA A 122 16.83 -9.05 7.71
C ALA A 122 17.37 -8.86 9.13
N ASP A 123 17.00 -9.75 10.05
CA ASP A 123 17.48 -9.74 11.43
C ASP A 123 18.98 -10.16 11.48
N PRO A 124 19.92 -9.30 11.91
CA PRO A 124 21.36 -9.60 11.89
C PRO A 124 21.82 -10.68 12.89
N GLY A 125 20.92 -11.29 13.69
CA GLY A 125 21.28 -12.28 14.71
C GLY A 125 20.49 -13.59 14.68
N SER A 126 19.56 -13.76 13.74
CA SER A 126 18.69 -14.94 13.72
C SER A 126 19.21 -16.01 12.75
N THR A 127 19.72 -17.12 13.30
CA THR A 127 20.05 -18.35 12.55
C THR A 127 18.82 -19.19 12.22
N SER A 128 17.63 -18.77 12.68
CA SER A 128 16.33 -19.21 12.21
C SER A 128 15.73 -18.12 11.33
N ALA A 129 14.94 -18.48 10.33
CA ALA A 129 14.32 -17.61 9.33
C ALA A 129 14.03 -16.18 9.84
N VAL A 130 14.35 -15.19 8.99
CA VAL A 130 13.91 -13.79 9.05
C VAL A 130 12.63 -13.70 9.89
N LYS A 131 12.61 -12.93 10.99
CA LYS A 131 11.32 -12.60 11.62
C LYS A 131 10.45 -12.01 10.53
N GLU A 132 9.49 -12.81 10.07
CA GLU A 132 8.56 -12.41 9.03
C GLU A 132 7.99 -11.05 9.44
N ASN A 133 8.09 -10.07 8.53
CA ASN A 133 7.44 -8.76 8.66
C ASN A 133 8.14 -7.70 9.53
N SER A 134 9.47 -7.67 9.63
CA SER A 134 10.14 -6.45 10.10
C SER A 134 10.37 -5.48 8.93
N TYR A 135 9.64 -4.36 8.93
CA TYR A 135 9.76 -3.29 7.94
C TYR A 135 10.26 -2.01 8.63
N VAL A 136 11.03 -1.20 7.90
CA VAL A 136 11.52 0.10 8.37
C VAL A 136 11.16 1.22 7.42
N GLN A 137 10.81 2.36 7.99
CA GLN A 137 10.61 3.64 7.32
C GLN A 137 11.21 4.73 8.23
N PRO A 138 11.91 5.74 7.70
CA PRO A 138 12.25 5.93 6.29
C PRO A 138 13.48 5.10 5.85
N VAL A 139 13.44 4.62 4.61
CA VAL A 139 14.62 4.24 3.84
C VAL A 139 14.93 5.37 2.87
N HIS A 140 16.00 6.10 3.15
CA HIS A 140 16.40 7.21 2.31
C HIS A 140 17.03 6.72 1.01
N LEU A 141 16.47 7.17 -0.10
CA LEU A 141 16.96 6.90 -1.45
C LEU A 141 17.68 8.13 -2.00
N ALA A 142 18.81 7.92 -2.65
CA ALA A 142 19.47 8.96 -3.43
C ALA A 142 18.59 9.39 -4.62
N ASP A 143 18.76 10.64 -5.07
CA ASP A 143 17.96 11.22 -6.16
C ASP A 143 18.02 10.42 -7.46
N GLN A 144 19.18 9.83 -7.74
CA GLN A 144 19.38 8.96 -8.90
C GLN A 144 18.44 7.75 -8.93
N TRP A 145 17.96 7.29 -7.78
CA TRP A 145 16.97 6.21 -7.70
C TRP A 145 15.55 6.74 -7.52
N ARG A 146 15.37 7.85 -6.77
CA ARG A 146 14.05 8.46 -6.54
C ARG A 146 13.38 8.92 -7.83
N GLN A 147 14.11 9.66 -8.67
CA GLN A 147 13.51 10.27 -9.87
C GLN A 147 12.99 9.23 -10.86
N PRO A 148 13.74 8.16 -11.22
CA PRO A 148 13.21 7.09 -12.07
C PRO A 148 11.99 6.39 -11.47
N LEU A 149 11.98 6.14 -10.15
CA LEU A 149 10.86 5.51 -9.47
C LEU A 149 9.60 6.40 -9.49
N TYR A 150 9.75 7.72 -9.31
CA TYR A 150 8.63 8.66 -9.36
C TYR A 150 8.02 8.72 -10.76
N GLN A 151 8.87 8.76 -11.79
CA GLN A 151 8.43 8.72 -13.19
C GLN A 151 7.71 7.42 -13.53
N LEU A 152 8.27 6.28 -13.11
CA LEU A 152 7.65 4.96 -13.28
C LEU A 152 6.28 4.90 -12.57
N ALA A 153 6.23 5.29 -11.30
CA ALA A 153 5.00 5.34 -10.51
C ALA A 153 3.92 6.20 -11.18
N PHE A 154 4.28 7.41 -11.62
CA PHE A 154 3.35 8.29 -12.31
C PHE A 154 2.82 7.65 -13.60
N ARG A 155 3.70 7.08 -14.42
CA ARG A 155 3.33 6.42 -15.68
C ARG A 155 2.43 5.20 -15.46
N LEU A 156 2.73 4.38 -14.46
CA LEU A 156 1.90 3.24 -14.05
C LEU A 156 0.50 3.71 -13.67
N LEU A 157 0.40 4.62 -12.71
CA LEU A 157 -0.88 5.11 -12.20
C LEU A 157 -1.71 5.79 -13.29
N HIS A 158 -1.08 6.56 -14.16
CA HIS A 158 -1.75 7.19 -15.30
C HIS A 158 -2.28 6.14 -16.29
N THR A 159 -1.46 5.16 -16.66
CA THR A 159 -1.84 4.11 -17.62
C THR A 159 -2.98 3.24 -17.08
N LEU A 160 -2.95 2.92 -15.79
CA LEU A 160 -3.97 2.13 -15.11
C LEU A 160 -5.22 2.95 -14.75
N LYS A 161 -5.25 4.25 -15.08
CA LYS A 161 -6.34 5.18 -14.73
C LYS A 161 -6.66 5.13 -13.23
N ALA A 162 -5.61 5.17 -12.41
CA ALA A 162 -5.69 5.07 -10.97
C ALA A 162 -6.59 6.15 -10.36
N THR A 163 -7.41 5.74 -9.40
CA THR A 163 -8.27 6.63 -8.62
C THR A 163 -7.56 7.07 -7.34
N PRO A 164 -8.00 8.14 -6.66
CA PRO A 164 -7.39 8.53 -5.40
C PRO A 164 -7.37 7.39 -4.37
N ALA A 165 -6.17 7.02 -3.92
CA ALA A 165 -5.90 5.98 -2.94
C ALA A 165 -4.40 6.01 -2.55
N THR A 166 -4.04 5.26 -1.52
CA THR A 166 -2.63 4.90 -1.26
C THR A 166 -2.24 3.68 -2.07
N TYR A 167 -1.15 3.80 -2.83
CA TYR A 167 -0.51 2.74 -3.60
C TYR A 167 0.89 2.47 -3.05
N LEU A 168 1.38 1.24 -3.22
CA LEU A 168 2.77 0.91 -2.94
C LEU A 168 3.44 0.34 -4.19
N LEU A 169 4.44 1.03 -4.70
CA LEU A 169 5.29 0.51 -5.78
C LEU A 169 6.40 -0.34 -5.14
N GLN A 170 6.37 -1.65 -5.35
CA GLN A 170 7.43 -2.54 -4.90
C GLN A 170 8.55 -2.58 -5.92
N PHE A 171 9.79 -2.45 -5.46
CA PHE A 171 10.97 -2.32 -6.29
C PHE A 171 12.21 -2.91 -5.62
N GLY A 172 13.27 -3.08 -6.40
CA GLY A 172 14.62 -3.27 -5.90
C GLY A 172 15.57 -2.34 -6.62
N TRP A 173 16.81 -2.28 -6.14
CA TRP A 173 17.87 -1.55 -6.79
C TRP A 173 19.22 -2.21 -6.55
N GLN A 174 20.15 -1.97 -7.46
CA GLN A 174 21.55 -2.34 -7.34
C GLN A 174 22.37 -1.35 -8.17
N GLN A 175 23.43 -0.80 -7.57
CA GLN A 175 24.26 0.23 -8.19
C GLN A 175 23.40 1.38 -8.71
N ASP A 176 23.37 1.63 -10.03
CA ASP A 176 22.64 2.73 -10.66
C ASP A 176 21.33 2.28 -11.32
N GLN A 177 20.89 1.05 -11.07
CA GLN A 177 19.68 0.49 -11.67
C GLN A 177 18.60 0.23 -10.62
N VAL A 178 17.38 0.70 -10.92
CA VAL A 178 16.16 0.36 -10.19
C VAL A 178 15.31 -0.57 -11.07
N TRP A 179 14.64 -1.54 -10.46
CA TRP A 179 13.72 -2.42 -11.17
C TRP A 179 12.37 -2.50 -10.48
N PHE A 180 11.34 -2.69 -11.30
CA PHE A 180 9.98 -2.87 -10.87
C PHE A 180 9.69 -4.32 -10.47
N ASP A 181 9.00 -4.51 -9.34
CA ASP A 181 8.44 -5.80 -8.97
C ASP A 181 6.93 -5.83 -9.26
N ARG A 182 6.18 -5.03 -8.51
CA ARG A 182 4.72 -5.00 -8.55
C ARG A 182 4.16 -3.68 -8.04
N LEU A 183 2.89 -3.43 -8.34
CA LEU A 183 2.13 -2.30 -7.80
C LEU A 183 1.00 -2.82 -6.92
N TRP A 184 0.90 -2.32 -5.71
CA TRP A 184 -0.21 -2.62 -4.79
C TRP A 184 -1.21 -1.47 -4.80
N PRO A 185 -2.51 -1.73 -5.05
CA PRO A 185 -3.55 -0.71 -5.08
C PRO A 185 -4.14 -0.38 -3.70
N PHE A 186 -3.48 -0.83 -2.63
CA PHE A 186 -3.85 -0.59 -1.23
C PHE A 186 -2.60 -0.74 -0.33
N PRO A 187 -2.64 -0.25 0.92
CA PRO A 187 -1.60 -0.50 1.92
C PRO A 187 -1.46 -1.99 2.25
N VAL A 188 -0.23 -2.50 2.28
CA VAL A 188 0.08 -3.91 2.61
C VAL A 188 0.87 -4.01 3.92
N LYS A 189 1.35 -5.21 4.32
CA LYS A 189 2.16 -5.39 5.55
C LYS A 189 3.30 -4.37 5.68
N ALA A 190 3.97 -4.01 4.58
CA ALA A 190 5.00 -2.98 4.57
C ALA A 190 4.53 -1.62 5.12
N ALA A 191 3.28 -1.23 4.88
CA ALA A 191 2.71 0.05 5.33
C ALA A 191 2.63 0.16 6.86
N LEU A 192 2.75 -0.94 7.61
CA LEU A 192 2.83 -0.92 9.08
C LEU A 192 4.04 -0.12 9.56
N ALA A 193 5.11 -0.04 8.78
CA ALA A 193 6.28 0.79 9.11
C ALA A 193 5.95 2.29 9.23
N SER A 194 4.81 2.74 8.69
CA SER A 194 4.35 4.13 8.83
C SER A 194 3.69 4.43 10.16
N LEU A 195 3.25 3.41 10.91
CA LEU A 195 2.52 3.59 12.16
C LEU A 195 3.41 4.20 13.24
N GLY A 196 3.07 5.41 13.70
CA GLY A 196 3.86 6.16 14.68
C GLY A 196 5.16 6.76 14.12
N VAL A 197 5.42 6.57 12.82
CA VAL A 197 6.59 7.09 12.11
C VAL A 197 6.19 8.21 11.16
N GLN A 198 5.10 8.05 10.42
CA GLN A 198 4.60 9.03 9.46
C GLN A 198 3.26 9.62 9.93
N SER A 199 3.00 10.90 9.66
CA SER A 199 1.71 11.54 9.87
C SER A 199 1.25 12.32 8.64
N PRO A 200 0.04 12.06 8.10
CA PRO A 200 -0.80 10.88 8.40
C PRO A 200 -0.09 9.57 8.02
N ASP A 201 -0.41 8.49 8.73
CA ASP A 201 0.11 7.16 8.36
C ASP A 201 -0.54 6.67 7.05
N LEU A 202 0.02 5.64 6.44
CA LEU A 202 -0.40 5.21 5.10
C LEU A 202 -1.82 4.62 5.05
N PHE A 203 -2.33 4.11 6.17
CA PHE A 203 -3.71 3.63 6.29
C PHE A 203 -4.68 4.80 6.37
N GLU A 204 -4.35 5.79 7.20
CA GLU A 204 -5.13 7.03 7.27
C GLU A 204 -5.13 7.75 5.92
N CYS A 205 -3.99 7.82 5.23
CA CYS A 205 -3.90 8.37 3.87
C CYS A 205 -4.87 7.66 2.92
N HIS A 206 -4.92 6.33 2.97
CA HIS A 206 -5.78 5.56 2.07
C HIS A 206 -7.25 5.89 2.33
N GLY A 207 -7.66 5.89 3.60
CA GLY A 207 -9.03 6.23 3.99
C GLY A 207 -9.41 7.65 3.60
N ARG A 208 -8.50 8.61 3.79
CA ARG A 208 -8.72 10.02 3.41
C ARG A 208 -8.90 10.17 1.91
N CYS A 209 -8.07 9.50 1.10
CA CYS A 209 -8.22 9.48 -0.35
C CYS A 209 -9.58 8.92 -0.79
N LEU A 210 -10.00 7.77 -0.23
CA LEU A 210 -11.29 7.16 -0.53
C LEU A 210 -12.47 8.05 -0.12
N ALA A 211 -12.34 8.80 0.98
CA ALA A 211 -13.34 9.73 1.47
C ALA A 211 -13.30 11.10 0.76
N GLY A 212 -12.35 11.35 -0.13
CA GLY A 212 -12.15 12.67 -0.76
C GLY A 212 -11.69 13.75 0.22
N LEU A 213 -11.10 13.35 1.34
CA LEU A 213 -10.56 14.26 2.35
C LEU A 213 -9.17 14.75 1.95
N PRO A 214 -8.81 16.00 2.31
CA PRO A 214 -7.51 16.55 1.96
C PRO A 214 -6.36 15.85 2.69
N ILE A 215 -5.27 15.67 1.95
CA ILE A 215 -3.95 15.31 2.46
C ILE A 215 -3.02 16.39 1.93
N THR A 216 -2.50 17.23 2.81
CA THR A 216 -1.67 18.37 2.43
C THR A 216 -0.21 17.99 2.30
N ASP A 217 0.26 17.08 3.14
CA ASP A 217 1.67 16.71 3.23
C ASP A 217 1.83 15.35 3.93
N LEU A 218 3.02 14.77 3.83
CA LEU A 218 3.44 13.55 4.52
C LEU A 218 4.68 13.84 5.37
N TYR A 219 4.52 13.81 6.69
CA TYR A 219 5.62 14.11 7.61
C TYR A 219 6.19 12.84 8.23
N ILE A 220 7.52 12.67 8.19
CA ILE A 220 8.22 11.68 9.01
C ILE A 220 8.52 12.32 10.38
N SER A 221 8.17 11.61 11.44
CA SER A 221 8.46 12.00 12.81
C SER A 221 9.98 12.13 13.00
N ALA A 222 10.42 13.22 13.62
CA ALA A 222 11.85 13.48 13.89
C ALA A 222 12.49 12.41 14.80
N THR A 223 11.67 11.65 15.53
CA THR A 223 12.13 10.55 16.41
C THR A 223 12.12 9.19 15.73
N ALA A 224 11.79 9.11 14.44
CA ALA A 224 11.78 7.85 13.71
C ALA A 224 13.21 7.29 13.57
N PRO A 225 13.43 5.99 13.86
CA PRO A 225 14.72 5.37 13.59
C PRO A 225 14.98 5.37 12.08
N TYR A 226 16.00 6.10 11.63
CA TYR A 226 16.41 6.15 10.23
C TYR A 226 17.35 4.99 9.90
N ARG A 227 17.23 4.43 8.69
CA ARG A 227 18.24 3.52 8.16
C ARG A 227 18.82 4.12 6.88
N LEU A 228 20.09 4.53 6.96
CA LEU A 228 20.89 4.83 5.78
C LEU A 228 21.37 3.50 5.21
N LEU A 229 20.90 3.15 4.02
CA LEU A 229 21.50 2.08 3.23
C LEU A 229 22.55 2.75 2.34
N VAL A 230 23.82 2.63 2.75
CA VAL A 230 25.00 3.06 1.98
C VAL A 230 25.34 1.99 0.96
#